data_AF-A0A150G904-F1
#
_entry.id   AF-A0A150G904-F1
#
_cell.length_a   1.000
_cell.length_b   1.000
_cell.length_c   1.000
_cell.angle_alpha   90.00
_cell.angle_beta   90.00
_cell.angle_gamma   90.00
#
_symmetry.space_group_name_H-M   'P 1'
#
loop_
_entity.id
_entity.type
_entity.pdbx_description
1 polymer ?
#
loop_
_entity_poly.entity_id
_entity_poly.type
_entity_poly.pdbx_seq_one_letter_code
_entity_poly.pdbx_strand_id
1 'polypeptide(L)'
;MATQPRPAAAPNASAAPAAASASAPAPSAARAGLRGRLSQAARLQLAAAWQSYGTAAYAAAAVTAVYLLWRFMYGMTSTFISVNEKLAEYGLMALSLALVLLGALYVRWRLAVSPAAVYRQALVKLNTHPGVLEVMGAPLVGSPVRAYVVTGGGVYLSKKLRIKLRARRIQMMFPLSGSERKGLVSLEAKRKKVG
;
A
#
# COMPACT_ATOMS: atom_id res chain seq x y z
N MET A 1 -70.04 -31.39 84.96
CA MET A 1 -68.67 -31.90 84.78
C MET A 1 -67.88 -30.79 84.09
N ALA A 2 -66.84 -30.17 84.65
CA ALA A 2 -65.72 -30.67 85.47
C ALA A 2 -64.75 -31.53 84.61
N THR A 3 -63.46 -31.20 84.43
CA THR A 3 -62.68 -30.01 84.86
C THR A 3 -61.46 -29.82 83.94
N GLN A 4 -60.92 -28.59 83.81
CA GLN A 4 -59.56 -28.38 83.28
C GLN A 4 -58.52 -28.57 84.40
N PRO A 5 -57.26 -28.97 84.09
CA PRO A 5 -56.15 -28.25 84.72
C PRO A 5 -54.92 -27.99 83.82
N ARG A 6 -54.37 -26.78 83.97
CA ARG A 6 -52.94 -26.39 83.76
C ARG A 6 -52.24 -26.36 85.16
N PRO A 7 -50.91 -26.15 85.36
CA PRO A 7 -50.03 -25.09 84.82
C PRO A 7 -48.82 -25.69 83.99
N ALA A 8 -47.51 -25.35 84.02
CA ALA A 8 -46.66 -24.49 84.87
C ALA A 8 -45.33 -24.01 84.20
N ALA A 9 -44.23 -23.96 84.97
CA ALA A 9 -42.89 -23.39 84.71
C ALA A 9 -42.10 -24.00 83.50
N ALA A 10 -41.18 -23.33 82.77
CA ALA A 10 -40.23 -22.20 83.00
C ALA A 10 -38.90 -22.59 83.70
N PRO A 11 -37.77 -21.81 83.59
CA PRO A 11 -37.21 -21.00 82.48
C PRO A 11 -35.67 -21.28 82.28
N ASN A 12 -34.88 -20.28 81.82
CA ASN A 12 -33.40 -20.16 81.80
C ASN A 12 -32.61 -20.84 80.65
N ALA A 13 -31.42 -20.37 80.21
CA ALA A 13 -30.79 -19.04 80.27
C ALA A 13 -29.58 -18.92 79.29
N SER A 14 -29.15 -17.67 79.02
CA SER A 14 -27.82 -17.18 78.59
C SER A 14 -26.71 -18.15 78.10
N ALA A 15 -26.15 -17.89 76.91
CA ALA A 15 -24.70 -17.64 76.73
C ALA A 15 -24.29 -17.21 75.29
N ALA A 16 -23.91 -15.95 75.14
CA ALA A 16 -22.73 -15.53 74.38
C ALA A 16 -21.70 -15.00 75.42
N PRO A 17 -20.40 -14.77 75.12
CA PRO A 17 -19.75 -14.73 73.81
C PRO A 17 -18.41 -15.49 73.71
N ALA A 18 -17.81 -15.52 72.51
CA ALA A 18 -16.36 -15.54 72.31
C ALA A 18 -16.03 -15.03 70.89
N ALA A 19 -14.94 -14.27 70.72
CA ALA A 19 -14.49 -13.78 69.42
C ALA A 19 -13.23 -14.52 68.95
N ALA A 20 -13.14 -14.83 67.65
CA ALA A 20 -11.94 -15.39 67.04
C ALA A 20 -11.64 -14.71 65.70
N SER A 21 -10.45 -14.12 65.63
CA SER A 21 -9.77 -13.43 64.52
C SER A 21 -10.08 -13.89 63.09
N ALA A 22 -10.30 -12.91 62.19
CA ALA A 22 -9.99 -13.00 60.77
C ALA A 22 -9.44 -11.65 60.27
N SER A 23 -8.51 -11.67 59.30
CA SER A 23 -7.76 -10.50 58.85
C SER A 23 -8.54 -9.57 57.92
N ALA A 24 -8.17 -8.28 57.90
CA ALA A 24 -8.72 -7.31 56.96
C ALA A 24 -8.34 -7.69 55.51
N PRO A 25 -9.31 -7.92 54.60
CA PRO A 25 -9.02 -8.31 53.24
C PRO A 25 -8.43 -7.14 52.43
N ALA A 26 -7.42 -7.43 51.61
CA ALA A 26 -6.79 -6.44 50.72
C ALA A 26 -7.82 -5.69 49.85
N PRO A 27 -7.56 -4.43 49.45
CA PRO A 27 -8.53 -3.61 48.71
C PRO A 27 -8.94 -4.22 47.35
N SER A 28 -8.13 -5.10 46.77
CA SER A 28 -8.49 -5.94 45.62
C SER A 28 -9.63 -6.92 45.94
N ALA A 29 -9.55 -7.63 47.07
CA ALA A 29 -10.57 -8.56 47.53
C ALA A 29 -11.85 -7.85 47.98
N ALA A 30 -11.74 -6.68 48.63
CA ALA A 30 -12.90 -5.85 48.95
C ALA A 30 -13.63 -5.36 47.67
N ARG A 31 -12.88 -4.90 46.66
CA ARG A 31 -13.43 -4.52 45.35
C ARG A 31 -14.00 -5.72 44.59
N ALA A 32 -13.38 -6.90 44.69
CA ALA A 32 -13.91 -8.14 44.10
C ALA A 32 -15.22 -8.57 44.78
N GLY A 33 -15.32 -8.48 46.11
CA GLY A 33 -16.54 -8.75 46.87
C GLY A 33 -17.67 -7.77 46.55
N LEU A 34 -17.36 -6.47 46.42
CA LEU A 34 -18.32 -5.46 45.94
C LEU A 34 -18.77 -5.73 44.50
N ARG A 35 -17.85 -6.07 43.57
CA ARG A 35 -18.17 -6.41 42.18
C ARG A 35 -18.95 -7.73 42.07
N GLY A 36 -18.70 -8.68 42.98
CA GLY A 36 -19.49 -9.90 43.17
C GLY A 36 -20.92 -9.59 43.61
N ARG A 37 -21.09 -8.82 44.69
CA ARG A 37 -22.42 -8.38 45.18
C ARG A 37 -23.18 -7.54 44.17
N LEU A 38 -22.51 -6.63 43.45
CA LEU A 38 -23.11 -5.84 42.37
C LEU A 38 -23.54 -6.72 41.19
N SER A 39 -22.71 -7.69 40.77
CA SER A 39 -23.10 -8.61 39.69
C SER A 39 -24.14 -9.65 40.12
N GLN A 40 -24.23 -10.01 41.40
CA GLN A 40 -25.32 -10.81 41.96
C GLN A 40 -26.62 -10.00 42.05
N ALA A 41 -26.59 -8.77 42.57
CA ALA A 41 -27.75 -7.88 42.60
C ALA A 41 -28.26 -7.55 41.19
N ALA A 42 -27.35 -7.23 40.26
CA ALA A 42 -27.69 -7.04 38.85
C ALA A 42 -28.24 -8.32 38.21
N ARG A 43 -27.72 -9.51 38.53
CA ARG A 43 -28.30 -10.79 38.06
C ARG A 43 -29.70 -11.04 38.61
N LEU A 44 -29.95 -10.73 39.88
CA LEU A 44 -31.28 -10.88 40.50
C LEU A 44 -32.29 -9.89 39.92
N GLN A 45 -31.90 -8.62 39.74
CA GLN A 45 -32.75 -7.62 39.06
C GLN A 45 -32.96 -7.93 37.58
N LEU A 46 -31.93 -8.42 36.87
CA LEU A 46 -32.04 -8.85 35.48
C LEU A 46 -32.96 -10.08 35.34
N ALA A 47 -32.86 -11.06 36.24
CA ALA A 47 -33.76 -12.21 36.27
C ALA A 47 -35.21 -11.80 36.57
N ALA A 48 -35.43 -10.91 37.55
CA ALA A 48 -36.75 -10.36 37.85
C ALA A 48 -37.35 -9.60 36.65
N ALA A 49 -36.54 -8.76 35.98
CA ALA A 49 -36.94 -8.05 34.77
C ALA A 49 -37.19 -8.99 33.58
N TRP A 50 -36.42 -10.08 33.44
CA TRP A 50 -36.65 -11.09 32.41
C TRP A 50 -37.95 -11.86 32.64
N GLN A 51 -38.32 -12.07 33.90
CA GLN A 51 -39.54 -12.79 34.27
C GLN A 51 -40.80 -11.90 34.25
N SER A 52 -40.67 -10.58 34.41
CA SER A 52 -41.79 -9.63 34.27
C SER A 52 -41.96 -9.05 32.86
N TYR A 53 -40.89 -8.92 32.07
CA TYR A 53 -40.88 -8.31 30.74
C TYR A 53 -40.34 -9.21 29.62
N GLY A 54 -40.23 -10.53 29.83
CA GLY A 54 -39.64 -11.46 28.85
C GLY A 54 -40.18 -11.32 27.42
N THR A 55 -41.50 -11.20 27.25
CA THR A 55 -42.14 -10.96 25.94
C THR A 55 -41.70 -9.64 25.29
N ALA A 56 -41.60 -8.56 26.07
CA ALA A 56 -41.11 -7.27 25.60
C ALA A 56 -39.60 -7.29 25.30
N ALA A 57 -38.81 -8.05 26.07
CA ALA A 57 -37.39 -8.28 25.81
C ALA A 57 -37.16 -9.05 24.51
N TYR A 58 -37.94 -10.11 24.25
CA TYR A 58 -37.91 -10.83 22.97
C TYR A 58 -38.38 -9.95 21.80
N ALA A 59 -39.42 -9.13 21.98
CA ALA A 59 -39.86 -8.19 20.95
C ALA A 59 -38.79 -7.13 20.63
N ALA A 60 -38.18 -6.51 21.65
CA ALA A 60 -37.08 -5.55 21.46
C ALA A 60 -35.84 -6.20 20.83
N ALA A 61 -35.48 -7.42 21.23
CA ALA A 61 -34.41 -8.20 20.62
C ALA A 61 -34.71 -8.54 19.16
N ALA A 62 -35.94 -8.93 18.81
CA ALA A 62 -36.35 -9.23 17.44
C ALA A 62 -36.30 -7.98 16.55
N VAL A 63 -36.84 -6.84 17.01
CA VAL A 63 -36.74 -5.55 16.29
C VAL A 63 -35.28 -5.12 16.12
N THR A 64 -34.44 -5.34 17.13
CA THR A 64 -33.00 -5.03 17.07
C THR A 64 -32.27 -5.95 16.08
N ALA A 65 -32.59 -7.25 16.06
CA ALA A 65 -32.03 -8.21 15.10
C ALA A 65 -32.43 -7.88 13.65
N VAL A 66 -33.70 -7.53 13.41
CA VAL A 66 -34.19 -7.07 12.11
C VAL A 66 -33.51 -5.76 11.70
N TYR A 67 -33.36 -4.80 12.61
CA TYR A 67 -32.65 -3.54 12.34
C TYR A 67 -31.17 -3.78 12.00
N LEU A 68 -30.47 -4.63 12.76
CA LEU A 68 -29.07 -4.98 12.50
C LEU A 68 -28.91 -5.72 11.17
N LEU A 69 -29.81 -6.66 10.85
CA LEU A 69 -29.82 -7.37 9.57
C LEU A 69 -30.04 -6.41 8.40
N TRP A 70 -31.03 -5.51 8.50
CA TRP A 70 -31.26 -4.45 7.51
C TRP A 70 -30.05 -3.53 7.36
N ARG A 71 -29.47 -3.08 8.48
CA ARG A 71 -28.32 -2.16 8.49
C ARG A 71 -27.06 -2.78 7.90
N PHE A 72 -26.87 -4.09 8.09
CA PHE A 72 -25.80 -4.91 7.53
C PHE A 72 -26.01 -5.15 6.02
N MET A 73 -27.22 -5.55 5.62
CA MET A 73 -27.57 -5.77 4.21
C MET A 73 -27.46 -4.48 3.39
N TYR A 74 -28.02 -3.38 3.89
CA TYR A 74 -27.86 -2.05 3.29
C TYR A 74 -26.39 -1.61 3.24
N GLY A 75 -25.61 -1.90 4.30
CA GLY A 75 -24.17 -1.62 4.35
C GLY A 75 -23.36 -2.39 3.30
N MET A 76 -23.69 -3.67 3.05
CA MET A 76 -23.09 -4.44 1.95
C MET A 76 -23.49 -3.85 0.60
N THR A 77 -24.79 -3.64 0.35
CA THR A 77 -25.28 -3.12 -0.94
C THR A 77 -24.69 -1.74 -1.26
N SER A 78 -24.65 -0.81 -0.30
CA SER A 78 -24.01 0.49 -0.50
C SER A 78 -22.51 0.36 -0.76
N THR A 79 -21.81 -0.53 -0.05
CA THR A 79 -20.37 -0.77 -0.27
C THR A 79 -20.11 -1.33 -1.67
N PHE A 80 -20.89 -2.31 -2.14
CA PHE A 80 -20.73 -2.86 -3.51
C PHE A 80 -21.03 -1.81 -4.59
N ILE A 81 -22.06 -0.97 -4.40
CA ILE A 81 -22.37 0.13 -5.32
C ILE A 81 -21.21 1.13 -5.36
N SER A 82 -20.79 1.65 -4.20
CA SER A 82 -19.69 2.63 -4.12
C SER A 82 -18.36 2.08 -4.62
N VAL A 83 -18.04 0.81 -4.34
CA VAL A 83 -16.83 0.16 -4.88
C VAL A 83 -16.92 0.02 -6.39
N ASN A 84 -18.05 -0.41 -6.95
CA ASN A 84 -18.20 -0.54 -8.40
C ASN A 84 -18.10 0.81 -9.14
N GLU A 85 -18.77 1.84 -8.62
CA GLU A 85 -18.75 3.20 -9.15
C GLU A 85 -17.33 3.80 -9.10
N LYS A 86 -16.65 3.71 -7.94
CA LYS A 86 -15.29 4.26 -7.78
C LYS A 86 -14.20 3.41 -8.44
N LEU A 87 -14.40 2.09 -8.60
CA LEU A 87 -13.50 1.25 -9.38
C LEU A 87 -13.60 1.55 -10.88
N ALA A 88 -14.78 1.84 -11.40
CA ALA A 88 -14.96 2.30 -12.78
C ALA A 88 -14.32 3.69 -13.00
N GLU A 89 -14.63 4.67 -12.12
CA GLU A 89 -14.12 6.04 -12.20
C GLU A 89 -12.58 6.10 -12.08
N TYR A 90 -12.02 5.58 -10.99
CA TYR A 90 -10.57 5.64 -10.77
C TYR A 90 -9.79 4.61 -11.59
N GLY A 91 -10.40 3.45 -11.91
CA GLY A 91 -9.77 2.44 -12.77
C GLY A 91 -9.55 2.95 -14.20
N LEU A 92 -10.52 3.66 -14.78
CA LEU A 92 -10.35 4.28 -16.10
C LEU A 92 -9.29 5.40 -16.08
N MET A 93 -9.25 6.20 -15.01
CA MET A 93 -8.22 7.24 -14.86
C MET A 93 -6.82 6.65 -14.67
N ALA A 94 -6.68 5.57 -13.89
CA ALA A 94 -5.43 4.84 -13.73
C ALA A 94 -4.96 4.19 -15.05
N LEU A 95 -5.88 3.59 -15.81
CA LEU A 95 -5.59 3.04 -17.14
C LEU A 95 -5.13 4.13 -18.11
N SER A 96 -5.84 5.26 -18.15
CA SER A 96 -5.48 6.41 -18.99
C SER A 96 -4.09 6.95 -18.65
N LEU A 97 -3.79 7.16 -17.37
CA LEU A 97 -2.47 7.58 -16.90
C LEU A 97 -1.39 6.55 -17.26
N ALA A 98 -1.65 5.25 -17.07
CA ALA A 98 -0.72 4.18 -17.43
C ALA A 98 -0.43 4.15 -18.94
N LEU A 99 -1.44 4.34 -19.80
CA LEU A 99 -1.27 4.43 -21.25
C LEU A 99 -0.47 5.67 -21.68
N VAL A 100 -0.70 6.82 -21.04
CA VAL A 100 0.08 8.05 -21.29
C VAL A 100 1.56 7.86 -20.87
N LEU A 101 1.80 7.28 -19.69
CA LEU A 101 3.15 6.99 -19.21
C LEU A 101 3.87 5.95 -20.09
N LEU A 102 3.18 4.89 -20.49
CA LEU A 102 3.71 3.86 -21.40
C LEU A 102 4.01 4.45 -22.78
N GLY A 103 3.13 5.30 -23.33
CA GLY A 103 3.35 6.01 -24.59
C GLY A 103 4.55 6.96 -24.52
N ALA A 104 4.68 7.73 -23.44
CA ALA A 104 5.83 8.61 -23.21
C ALA A 104 7.14 7.82 -23.06
N LEU A 105 7.12 6.68 -22.35
CA LEU A 105 8.28 5.79 -22.20
C LEU A 105 8.66 5.12 -23.52
N TYR A 106 7.68 4.63 -24.30
CA TYR A 106 7.88 4.06 -25.63
C TYR A 106 8.48 5.10 -26.60
N VAL A 107 7.99 6.34 -26.59
CA VAL A 107 8.56 7.44 -27.37
C VAL A 107 9.99 7.74 -26.90
N ARG A 108 10.25 7.83 -25.60
CA ARG A 108 11.61 8.02 -25.04
C ARG A 108 12.57 6.90 -25.47
N TRP A 109 12.12 5.65 -25.48
CA TRP A 109 12.89 4.48 -25.89
C TRP A 109 13.13 4.46 -27.41
N ARG A 110 12.09 4.64 -28.24
CA ARG A 110 12.21 4.70 -29.70
C ARG A 110 13.08 5.87 -30.16
N LEU A 111 13.10 6.98 -29.41
CA LEU A 111 13.98 8.14 -29.63
C LEU A 111 15.37 8.02 -28.95
N ALA A 112 15.69 6.90 -28.30
CA ALA A 112 17.05 6.64 -27.82
C ALA A 112 18.03 6.57 -29.00
N VAL A 113 19.30 6.93 -28.73
CA VAL A 113 20.43 6.68 -29.61
C VAL A 113 21.54 6.15 -28.73
N SER A 114 22.02 4.93 -29.01
CA SER A 114 23.00 4.25 -28.19
C SER A 114 24.44 4.56 -28.67
N PRO A 115 25.29 5.18 -27.82
CA PRO A 115 26.68 5.48 -28.21
C PRO A 115 27.44 4.23 -28.65
N ALA A 116 27.20 3.08 -28.00
CA ALA A 116 27.82 1.80 -28.35
C ALA A 116 27.46 1.30 -29.77
N ALA A 117 26.26 1.57 -30.28
CA ALA A 117 25.88 1.19 -31.65
C ALA A 117 26.56 2.09 -32.69
N VAL A 118 26.62 3.41 -32.41
CA VAL A 118 27.34 4.38 -33.23
C VAL A 118 28.85 4.07 -33.24
N TYR A 119 29.44 3.75 -32.10
CA TYR A 119 30.84 3.35 -31.98
C TYR A 119 31.15 2.09 -32.80
N ARG A 120 30.33 1.03 -32.70
CA ARG A 120 30.51 -0.18 -33.52
C ARG A 120 30.42 0.11 -35.02
N GLN A 121 29.44 0.92 -35.44
CA GLN A 121 29.31 1.36 -36.83
C GLN A 121 30.50 2.20 -37.31
N ALA A 122 31.06 3.06 -36.45
CA ALA A 122 32.28 3.82 -36.76
C ALA A 122 33.50 2.90 -36.89
N LEU A 123 33.72 2.00 -35.92
CA LEU A 123 34.89 1.12 -35.90
C LEU A 123 34.90 0.14 -37.09
N VAL A 124 33.73 -0.34 -37.52
CA VAL A 124 33.58 -1.09 -38.78
C VAL A 124 33.99 -0.23 -39.96
N LYS A 125 33.41 0.98 -40.11
CA LYS A 125 33.71 1.86 -41.24
C LYS A 125 35.18 2.27 -41.34
N LEU A 126 35.87 2.48 -40.21
CA LEU A 126 37.31 2.76 -40.23
C LEU A 126 38.13 1.53 -40.64
N ASN A 127 37.78 0.33 -40.16
CA ASN A 127 38.44 -0.92 -40.59
C ASN A 127 38.10 -1.35 -42.03
N THR A 128 37.13 -0.71 -42.69
CA THR A 128 36.82 -0.93 -44.12
C THR A 128 37.43 0.15 -45.03
N HIS A 129 38.00 1.23 -44.50
CA HIS A 129 38.47 2.35 -45.31
C HIS A 129 39.96 2.22 -45.65
N PRO A 130 40.36 2.01 -46.92
CA PRO A 130 41.75 1.69 -47.29
C PRO A 130 42.74 2.79 -46.85
N GLY A 131 42.48 4.05 -47.21
CA GLY A 131 43.29 5.20 -46.79
C GLY A 131 43.31 5.52 -45.28
N VAL A 132 42.63 4.73 -44.43
CA VAL A 132 42.84 4.78 -42.96
C VAL A 132 43.80 3.65 -42.54
N LEU A 133 43.65 2.46 -43.12
CA LEU A 133 44.55 1.32 -42.91
C LEU A 133 45.98 1.63 -43.40
N GLU A 134 46.11 2.28 -44.57
CA GLU A 134 47.39 2.72 -45.16
C GLU A 134 48.19 3.70 -44.28
N VAL A 135 47.53 4.50 -43.45
CA VAL A 135 48.15 5.57 -42.65
C VAL A 135 48.40 5.16 -41.19
N MET A 136 47.68 4.14 -40.72
CA MET A 136 47.71 3.71 -39.31
C MET A 136 48.29 2.31 -39.10
N GLY A 137 48.31 1.48 -40.14
CA GLY A 137 48.58 0.04 -40.08
C GLY A 137 47.38 -0.74 -39.53
N ALA A 138 47.09 -1.89 -40.13
CA ALA A 138 46.10 -2.85 -39.62
C ALA A 138 46.69 -3.68 -38.45
N PRO A 139 45.87 -4.14 -37.48
CA PRO A 139 44.44 -3.87 -37.28
C PRO A 139 44.16 -2.61 -36.45
N LEU A 140 43.02 -1.94 -36.66
CA LEU A 140 42.64 -0.74 -35.91
C LEU A 140 41.88 -1.11 -34.62
N VAL A 141 42.53 -0.96 -33.47
CA VAL A 141 41.96 -1.23 -32.14
C VAL A 141 41.52 0.09 -31.49
N GLY A 142 40.22 0.22 -31.22
CA GLY A 142 39.64 1.40 -30.57
C GLY A 142 39.54 1.25 -29.04
N SER A 143 39.86 2.33 -28.34
CA SER A 143 39.95 2.35 -26.86
C SER A 143 38.61 2.10 -26.14
N PRO A 144 38.63 1.56 -24.89
CA PRO A 144 37.48 1.61 -23.98
C PRO A 144 37.16 3.05 -23.52
N VAL A 145 38.14 3.96 -23.49
CA VAL A 145 37.94 5.37 -23.07
C VAL A 145 37.32 6.16 -24.23
N ARG A 146 36.13 6.73 -23.99
CA ARG A 146 35.32 7.41 -25.03
C ARG A 146 34.58 8.61 -24.43
N ALA A 147 34.88 9.81 -24.91
CA ALA A 147 34.08 10.99 -24.61
C ALA A 147 32.88 11.02 -25.57
N TYR A 148 31.67 11.28 -25.08
CA TYR A 148 30.50 11.45 -25.94
C TYR A 148 29.48 12.43 -25.35
N VAL A 149 28.85 13.21 -26.23
CA VAL A 149 27.80 14.18 -25.89
C VAL A 149 26.58 13.88 -26.76
N VAL A 150 25.43 13.65 -26.11
CA VAL A 150 24.15 13.38 -26.79
C VAL A 150 23.35 14.68 -26.92
N THR A 151 23.60 15.41 -28.00
CA THR A 151 23.03 16.74 -28.21
C THR A 151 21.65 16.68 -28.88
N GLY A 152 20.67 17.29 -28.21
CA GLY A 152 19.30 17.39 -28.70
C GLY A 152 18.46 16.12 -28.53
N GLY A 153 17.38 16.04 -29.31
CA GLY A 153 16.15 15.38 -28.85
C GLY A 153 15.33 16.36 -28.01
N GLY A 154 14.01 16.27 -28.14
CA GLY A 154 13.07 17.21 -27.54
C GLY A 154 12.00 17.65 -28.52
N VAL A 155 10.80 17.90 -27.99
CA VAL A 155 9.74 18.61 -28.69
C VAL A 155 9.97 20.11 -28.53
N TYR A 156 9.81 20.86 -29.62
CA TYR A 156 9.79 22.31 -29.61
C TYR A 156 8.53 22.79 -30.32
N LEU A 157 7.90 23.81 -29.74
CA LEU A 157 6.78 24.49 -30.38
C LEU A 157 7.34 25.46 -31.42
N SER A 158 6.91 25.34 -32.67
CA SER A 158 7.31 26.29 -33.71
C SER A 158 6.45 27.56 -33.66
N LYS A 159 6.92 28.68 -34.24
CA LYS A 159 6.18 29.97 -34.29
C LYS A 159 4.76 29.90 -34.88
N LYS A 160 4.37 28.79 -35.51
CA LYS A 160 3.00 28.52 -36.03
C LYS A 160 2.26 27.46 -35.20
N LEU A 161 2.53 27.40 -33.89
CA LEU A 161 2.02 26.45 -32.88
C LEU A 161 2.19 24.93 -33.16
N ARG A 162 2.76 24.54 -34.30
CA ARG A 162 3.00 23.12 -34.63
C ARG A 162 4.14 22.56 -33.78
N ILE A 163 3.87 21.48 -33.06
CA ILE A 163 4.86 20.65 -32.34
C ILE A 163 5.81 20.04 -33.37
N LYS A 164 7.13 20.14 -33.13
CA LYS A 164 8.16 19.48 -33.94
C LYS A 164 9.18 18.79 -33.04
N LEU A 165 9.64 17.61 -33.46
CA LEU A 165 10.74 16.90 -32.78
C LEU A 165 12.08 17.33 -33.38
N ARG A 166 13.06 17.68 -32.54
CA ARG A 166 14.45 17.91 -32.97
C ARG A 166 15.16 16.55 -33.05
N ALA A 167 15.78 16.25 -34.19
CA ALA A 167 16.57 15.03 -34.34
C ALA A 167 17.76 15.02 -33.36
N ARG A 168 17.96 13.88 -32.68
CA ARG A 168 19.15 13.63 -31.84
C ARG A 168 20.42 13.55 -32.68
N ARG A 169 21.50 14.12 -32.14
CA ARG A 169 22.87 13.97 -32.61
C ARG A 169 23.70 13.38 -31.47
N ILE A 170 24.71 12.59 -31.79
CA ILE A 170 25.80 12.23 -30.88
C ILE A 170 27.08 12.75 -31.50
N GLN A 171 27.83 13.55 -30.75
CA GLN A 171 29.23 13.81 -31.02
C GLN A 171 30.04 12.91 -30.09
N MET A 172 31.01 12.17 -30.62
CA MET A 172 31.93 11.37 -29.78
C MET A 172 33.38 11.52 -30.24
N MET A 173 34.27 11.37 -29.29
CA MET A 173 35.72 11.34 -29.47
C MET A 173 36.29 10.11 -28.78
N PHE A 174 37.14 9.37 -29.48
CA PHE A 174 37.89 8.25 -28.90
C PHE A 174 39.27 8.08 -29.57
N PRO A 175 40.30 7.69 -28.81
CA PRO A 175 41.60 7.35 -29.38
C PRO A 175 41.55 5.97 -30.05
N LEU A 176 42.26 5.88 -31.17
CA LEU A 176 42.41 4.71 -32.02
C LEU A 176 43.89 4.38 -32.15
N SER A 177 44.24 3.10 -31.99
CA SER A 177 45.59 2.59 -32.22
C SER A 177 45.58 1.66 -33.43
N GLY A 178 46.39 1.95 -34.43
CA GLY A 178 46.82 0.96 -35.41
C GLY A 178 48.16 0.35 -35.00
N SER A 179 48.76 -0.44 -35.88
CA SER A 179 50.08 -1.05 -35.67
C SER A 179 51.24 -0.06 -35.84
N GLU A 180 51.07 0.97 -36.67
CA GLU A 180 52.11 1.99 -36.93
C GLU A 180 51.87 3.30 -36.17
N ARG A 181 50.61 3.75 -36.07
CA ARG A 181 50.27 5.08 -35.54
C ARG A 181 49.09 5.06 -34.56
N LYS A 182 49.04 6.10 -33.73
CA LYS A 182 47.92 6.42 -32.84
C LYS A 182 47.25 7.70 -33.32
N GLY A 183 45.92 7.73 -33.29
CA GLY A 183 45.12 8.86 -33.75
C GLY A 183 43.90 9.11 -32.85
N LEU A 184 43.27 10.26 -33.03
CA LEU A 184 42.03 10.63 -32.34
C LEU A 184 40.89 10.72 -33.37
N VAL A 185 39.85 9.91 -33.18
CA VAL A 185 38.65 9.95 -34.03
C VAL A 185 37.64 10.88 -33.40
N SER A 186 37.26 11.94 -34.12
CA SER A 186 36.09 12.78 -33.81
C SER A 186 34.99 12.48 -34.83
N LEU A 187 33.76 12.23 -34.38
CA LEU A 187 32.64 11.95 -35.28
C LEU A 187 31.31 12.49 -34.76
N GLU A 188 30.50 13.01 -35.67
CA GLU A 188 29.10 13.37 -35.42
C GLU A 188 28.16 12.39 -36.13
N ALA A 189 27.27 11.75 -35.36
CA ALA A 189 26.21 10.88 -35.87
C ALA A 189 24.83 11.52 -35.60
N LYS A 190 24.11 11.86 -36.67
CA LYS A 190 22.73 12.36 -36.62
C LYS A 190 21.75 11.20 -36.82
N ARG A 191 20.76 11.05 -35.93
CA ARG A 191 19.69 10.03 -36.09
C ARG A 191 18.93 10.29 -37.39
N LYS A 192 18.93 9.32 -38.32
CA LYS A 192 18.13 9.35 -39.56
C LYS A 192 16.66 9.60 -39.20
N LYS A 193 15.95 10.40 -40.01
CA LYS A 193 14.49 10.40 -39.96
C LYS A 193 14.02 9.00 -40.37
N VAL A 194 13.34 8.32 -39.46
CA VAL A 194 12.35 7.32 -39.87
C VAL A 194 11.20 8.13 -40.46
N GLY A 195 10.89 7.88 -41.73
CA GLY A 195 9.67 8.36 -42.37
C GLY A 195 8.49 7.52 -41.88
#